data_AF-A0A830BLV3-F1
#
_entry.id   AF-A0A830BLV3-F1
#
_cell.length_a   1.000
_cell.length_b   1.000
_cell.length_c   1.000
_cell.angle_alpha   90.00
_cell.angle_beta   90.00
_cell.angle_gamma   90.00
#
_symmetry.space_group_name_H-M   'P 1'
#
loop_
_entity.id
_entity.type
_entity.pdbx_description
1 polymer ?
#
loop_
_entity_poly.entity_id
_entity_poly.type
_entity_poly.pdbx_seq_one_letter_code
_entity_poly.pdbx_strand_id
1 'polypeptide(L)'
;MCYRLVTLICACTSTIGVEVHPLDFTTNYGKIKFYCWDNARQEKFGGLRNSYYIHGNCAITMFDNTRKNVPTWYRDLCRVCDNIPIVLCGNKIDIKNRQVKAKHVTFHRKKNLQYFEISAKSNYNYEKPFLYLARKLVGVTDLKLVEQPALAPLEVQFDMVEQKK
;
A
#
# COMPACT_ATOMS: atom_id res chain seq x y z
N MET A 1 10.71 -2.28 -16.68
CA MET A 1 10.52 -3.55 -15.92
C MET A 1 9.09 -3.62 -15.41
N CYS A 2 8.45 -4.78 -15.44
CA CYS A 2 7.07 -4.97 -14.96
C CYS A 2 7.09 -5.81 -13.68
N TYR A 3 6.51 -5.31 -12.60
CA TYR A 3 6.39 -6.03 -11.33
C TYR A 3 4.91 -6.24 -10.99
N ARG A 4 4.58 -7.44 -10.53
CA ARG A 4 3.25 -7.73 -10.00
C ARG A 4 3.19 -7.31 -8.53
N LEU A 5 2.44 -6.25 -8.24
CA LEU A 5 2.16 -5.81 -6.88
C LEU A 5 0.95 -6.58 -6.37
N VAL A 6 1.19 -7.53 -5.49
CA VAL A 6 0.12 -8.29 -4.85
C VAL A 6 -0.37 -7.54 -3.62
N THR A 7 -1.59 -7.05 -3.78
CA THR A 7 -2.49 -6.48 -2.76
C THR A 7 -2.21 -5.04 -2.34
N LEU A 8 -3.21 -4.20 -2.63
CA LEU A 8 -3.52 -2.93 -1.99
C LEU A 8 -4.82 -3.17 -1.19
N ILE A 9 -4.79 -3.28 0.14
CA ILE A 9 -6.04 -3.41 0.92
C ILE A 9 -6.65 -2.02 1.15
N CYS A 10 -7.36 -1.50 0.15
CA CYS A 10 -8.17 -0.30 0.33
C CYS A 10 -9.45 -0.64 1.11
N ALA A 11 -9.71 0.07 2.20
CA ALA A 11 -10.91 -0.11 3.04
C ALA A 11 -12.07 0.81 2.65
N CYS A 12 -12.14 1.26 1.38
CA CYS A 12 -12.98 2.42 1.05
C CYS A 12 -14.19 2.14 0.16
N THR A 13 -14.30 1.02 -0.54
CA THR A 13 -15.47 0.74 -1.39
C THR A 13 -15.79 -0.75 -1.45
N SER A 14 -17.07 -1.10 -1.61
CA SER A 14 -17.51 -2.47 -1.89
C SER A 14 -17.06 -2.86 -3.30
N THR A 15 -15.83 -3.33 -3.45
CA THR A 15 -15.42 -4.03 -4.66
C THR A 15 -16.05 -5.43 -4.62
N ILE A 16 -16.53 -5.95 -5.76
CA ILE A 16 -16.94 -7.36 -5.89
C ILE A 16 -15.88 -8.02 -6.78
N GLY A 17 -15.08 -8.92 -6.21
CA GLY A 17 -14.00 -9.61 -6.94
C GLY A 17 -12.64 -8.91 -6.85
N VAL A 18 -11.87 -8.99 -7.94
CA VAL A 18 -10.50 -8.46 -8.05
C VAL A 18 -10.40 -7.57 -9.26
N GLU A 19 -9.91 -6.36 -9.04
CA GLU A 19 -9.57 -5.43 -10.11
C GLU A 19 -8.06 -5.28 -10.19
N VAL A 20 -7.53 -5.26 -11.42
CA VAL A 20 -6.11 -5.07 -11.68
C VAL A 20 -5.90 -3.70 -12.30
N HIS A 21 -5.23 -2.82 -11.56
CA HIS A 21 -4.94 -1.45 -11.96
C HIS A 21 -3.45 -1.33 -12.31
N PRO A 22 -3.08 -1.13 -13.58
CA PRO A 22 -1.69 -0.88 -13.95
C PRO A 22 -1.29 0.54 -13.57
N LEU A 23 -0.21 0.68 -12.79
CA LEU A 23 0.39 1.96 -12.41
C LEU A 23 1.78 2.09 -13.00
N ASP A 24 1.99 3.12 -13.82
CA ASP A 24 3.27 3.42 -14.44
C ASP A 24 4.04 4.48 -13.66
N PHE A 25 5.32 4.20 -13.41
CA PHE A 25 6.24 5.07 -12.70
C PHE A 25 7.52 5.25 -13.52
N THR A 26 7.89 6.50 -13.79
CA THR A 26 9.17 6.83 -14.44
C THR A 26 10.27 6.99 -13.40
N THR A 27 11.34 6.20 -13.51
CA THR A 27 12.51 6.26 -12.62
C THR A 27 13.77 6.66 -13.37
N ASN A 28 14.82 7.02 -12.62
CA ASN A 28 16.15 7.29 -13.18
C ASN A 28 16.81 6.08 -13.86
N TYR A 29 16.33 4.87 -13.60
CA TYR A 29 16.79 3.62 -14.23
C TYR A 29 15.80 3.09 -15.28
N GLY A 30 14.83 3.92 -15.68
CA GLY A 30 13.80 3.58 -16.67
C GLY A 30 12.40 3.42 -16.07
N LYS A 31 11.47 2.94 -16.89
CA LYS A 31 10.05 2.82 -16.51
C LYS A 31 9.77 1.54 -15.72
N ILE A 32 9.01 1.69 -14.64
CA ILE A 32 8.53 0.61 -13.80
C ILE A 32 7.01 0.59 -13.82
N LYS A 33 6.42 -0.57 -14.11
CA LYS A 33 4.98 -0.78 -14.07
C LYS A 33 4.62 -1.70 -12.91
N PHE A 34 3.73 -1.24 -12.03
CA PHE A 34 3.12 -2.05 -10.97
C PHE A 34 1.70 -2.44 -11.37
N TYR A 35 1.44 -3.74 -11.48
CA TYR A 35 0.07 -4.23 -11.59
C TYR A 35 -0.51 -4.35 -10.19
N CYS A 36 -1.41 -3.44 -9.81
CA CYS A 36 -2.01 -3.39 -8.48
C CYS A 36 -3.27 -4.23 -8.45
N TRP A 37 -3.25 -5.29 -7.65
CA TRP A 37 -4.41 -6.15 -7.45
C TRP A 37 -5.21 -5.60 -6.26
N ASP A 38 -6.30 -4.89 -6.55
CA ASP A 38 -7.25 -4.43 -5.53
C ASP A 38 -8.26 -5.53 -5.26
N ASN A 39 -8.22 -6.05 -4.03
CA ASN A 39 -9.02 -7.20 -3.63
C ASN A 39 -10.14 -6.70 -2.71
N ALA A 40 -11.38 -6.98 -3.11
CA ALA A 40 -12.57 -6.76 -2.31
C ALA A 40 -12.45 -7.31 -0.88
N ARG A 41 -12.70 -6.47 0.14
CA ARG A 41 -12.97 -6.93 1.51
C ARG A 41 -14.40 -7.45 1.64
N GLN A 42 -14.75 -8.55 0.98
CA GLN A 42 -15.78 -9.43 1.54
C GLN A 42 -15.10 -10.51 2.37
N GLU A 43 -15.05 -10.29 3.69
CA GLU A 43 -14.70 -11.34 4.67
C GLU A 43 -15.65 -12.54 4.61
N LYS A 44 -16.82 -12.39 3.94
CA LYS A 44 -17.82 -13.43 3.73
C LYS A 44 -17.41 -14.54 2.74
N PHE A 45 -16.44 -14.31 1.85
CA PHE A 45 -16.01 -15.29 0.83
C PHE A 45 -14.60 -15.83 1.09
N GLY A 46 -14.37 -16.34 2.31
CA GLY A 46 -13.07 -16.73 2.86
C GLY A 46 -12.23 -17.76 2.06
N GLY A 47 -12.72 -18.30 0.93
CA GLY A 47 -12.00 -19.28 0.11
C GLY A 47 -11.16 -18.70 -1.04
N LEU A 48 -11.53 -17.56 -1.64
CA LEU A 48 -10.86 -17.03 -2.84
C LEU A 48 -9.61 -16.19 -2.55
N ARG A 49 -9.32 -15.87 -1.28
CA ARG A 49 -8.24 -14.95 -0.91
C ARG A 49 -6.85 -15.45 -1.26
N ASN A 50 -6.59 -16.75 -1.10
CA ASN A 50 -5.25 -17.30 -1.27
C ASN A 50 -4.81 -17.36 -2.74
N SER A 51 -5.73 -17.59 -3.67
CA SER A 51 -5.42 -17.64 -5.11
C SER A 51 -4.96 -16.29 -5.66
N TYR A 52 -5.37 -15.17 -5.05
CA TYR A 52 -4.97 -13.84 -5.50
C TYR A 52 -3.54 -13.46 -5.07
N TYR A 53 -2.99 -14.15 -4.07
CA TYR A 53 -1.63 -13.88 -3.61
C TYR A 53 -0.57 -14.57 -4.48
N ILE A 54 -0.94 -15.61 -5.23
CA ILE A 54 -0.01 -16.43 -6.00
C ILE A 54 0.77 -15.57 -7.01
N HIS A 55 2.10 -15.74 -7.03
CA HIS A 55 3.06 -15.02 -7.88
C HIS A 55 3.19 -13.52 -7.62
N GLY A 56 2.87 -13.05 -6.41
CA GLY A 56 3.18 -11.67 -6.01
C GLY A 56 4.67 -11.42 -5.88
N ASN A 57 5.17 -10.32 -6.46
CA ASN A 57 6.56 -9.91 -6.26
C ASN A 57 6.74 -9.04 -5.01
N CYS A 58 5.70 -8.33 -4.59
CA CYS A 58 5.71 -7.39 -3.47
C CYS A 58 4.28 -7.17 -2.95
N ALA A 59 4.13 -6.57 -1.76
CA ALA A 59 2.80 -6.31 -1.20
C ALA A 59 2.68 -5.01 -0.38
N ILE A 60 1.49 -4.42 -0.40
CA ILE A 60 1.11 -3.28 0.45
C ILE A 60 -0.07 -3.67 1.34
N THR A 61 0.20 -3.81 2.63
CA THR A 61 -0.86 -3.97 3.62
C THR A 61 -1.33 -2.59 4.07
N MET A 62 -2.60 -2.26 3.82
CA MET A 62 -3.16 -0.96 4.18
C MET A 62 -4.28 -1.07 5.21
N PHE A 63 -4.30 -0.15 6.17
CA PHE A 63 -5.37 -0.03 7.16
C PHE A 63 -5.80 1.42 7.33
N ASP A 64 -7.07 1.63 7.67
CA ASP A 64 -7.69 2.93 7.82
C ASP A 64 -8.03 3.21 9.30
N ASN A 65 -9.22 2.80 9.74
CA ASN A 65 -9.73 3.07 11.09
C ASN A 65 -9.37 1.99 12.13
N THR A 66 -9.09 0.75 11.71
CA THR A 66 -8.81 -0.35 12.63
C THR A 66 -7.59 -1.16 12.22
N ARG A 67 -6.64 -1.31 13.16
CA ARG A 67 -5.40 -2.09 13.00
C ARG A 67 -5.56 -3.59 13.31
N LYS A 68 -6.72 -4.00 13.83
CA LYS A 68 -6.93 -5.35 14.42
C LYS A 68 -6.68 -6.47 13.41
N ASN A 69 -6.95 -6.21 12.13
CA ASN A 69 -6.88 -7.23 11.09
C ASN A 69 -5.50 -7.30 10.40
N VAL A 70 -4.60 -6.34 10.64
CA VAL A 70 -3.25 -6.29 10.05
C VAL A 70 -2.43 -7.57 10.33
N PRO A 71 -2.38 -8.10 11.57
CA PRO A 71 -1.65 -9.34 11.84
C PRO A 71 -2.19 -10.54 11.07
N THR A 72 -3.51 -10.62 10.91
CA THR A 72 -4.19 -11.68 10.16
C THR A 72 -3.82 -11.62 8.68
N TRP A 73 -3.93 -10.44 8.05
CA TRP A 73 -3.56 -10.28 6.63
C TRP A 73 -2.08 -10.55 6.39
N TYR A 74 -1.21 -10.06 7.28
CA TYR A 74 0.23 -10.33 7.16
C TYR A 74 0.52 -11.83 7.24
N ARG A 75 -0.10 -12.54 8.18
CA ARG A 75 0.05 -14.00 8.30
C ARG A 75 -0.42 -14.71 7.03
N ASP A 76 -1.58 -14.34 6.51
CA ASP A 76 -2.16 -14.99 5.33
C ASP A 76 -1.33 -14.71 4.07
N LEU A 77 -0.79 -13.49 3.94
CA LEU A 77 0.14 -13.13 2.88
C LEU A 77 1.43 -13.95 2.97
N CYS A 78 2.07 -14.02 4.14
CA CYS A 78 3.28 -14.81 4.36
C CYS A 78 3.08 -16.32 4.19
N ARG A 79 1.85 -16.82 4.24
CA ARG A 79 1.56 -18.25 3.95
C ARG A 79 1.60 -18.57 2.46
N VAL A 80 1.35 -17.59 1.60
CA VAL A 80 1.30 -17.79 0.14
C VAL A 80 2.55 -17.25 -0.55
N CYS A 81 3.07 -16.13 -0.08
CA CYS A 81 4.26 -15.49 -0.62
C CYS A 81 5.38 -15.51 0.42
N ASP A 82 6.38 -16.38 0.21
CA ASP A 82 7.60 -16.36 0.98
C ASP A 82 8.56 -15.27 0.47
N ASN A 83 9.17 -14.54 1.39
CA ASN A 83 10.29 -13.63 1.15
C ASN A 83 10.04 -12.46 0.15
N ILE A 84 8.82 -11.92 0.09
CA ILE A 84 8.54 -10.71 -0.69
C ILE A 84 8.66 -9.44 0.16
N PRO A 85 9.08 -8.29 -0.40
CA PRO A 85 9.05 -7.02 0.30
C PRO A 85 7.60 -6.59 0.57
N ILE A 86 7.31 -6.29 1.85
CA ILE A 86 5.97 -5.91 2.33
C ILE A 86 6.07 -4.53 2.99
N VAL A 87 5.15 -3.64 2.63
CA VAL A 87 5.01 -2.32 3.23
C VAL A 87 3.68 -2.21 3.97
N LEU A 88 3.69 -1.56 5.14
CA LEU A 88 2.50 -1.23 5.92
C LEU A 88 2.11 0.23 5.68
N CYS A 89 0.87 0.47 5.27
CA CYS A 89 0.35 1.80 5.03
C CYS A 89 -0.83 2.14 5.96
N GLY A 90 -0.75 3.25 6.66
CA GLY A 90 -1.88 3.86 7.36
C GLY A 90 -2.56 4.86 6.42
N ASN A 91 -3.80 4.59 6.00
CA ASN A 91 -4.58 5.45 5.12
C ASN A 91 -5.46 6.44 5.90
N LYS A 92 -6.05 7.39 5.17
CA LYS A 92 -6.98 8.43 5.61
C LYS A 92 -6.44 9.36 6.68
N ILE A 93 -5.17 9.75 6.53
CA ILE A 93 -4.52 10.66 7.48
C ILE A 93 -5.10 12.09 7.43
N ASP A 94 -5.91 12.39 6.41
CA ASP A 94 -6.71 13.62 6.26
C ASP A 94 -7.82 13.74 7.31
N ILE A 95 -8.23 12.63 7.94
CA ILE A 95 -9.29 12.63 8.94
C ILE A 95 -8.73 13.10 10.29
N LYS A 96 -9.15 14.30 10.74
CA LYS A 96 -8.72 14.88 12.03
C LYS A 96 -8.99 13.96 13.24
N ASN A 97 -10.13 13.28 13.27
CA ASN A 97 -10.55 12.38 14.35
C ASN A 97 -10.23 10.89 14.09
N ARG A 98 -9.04 10.59 13.56
CA ARG A 98 -8.64 9.21 13.29
C ARG A 98 -8.46 8.42 14.59
N GLN A 99 -9.11 7.25 14.68
CA GLN A 99 -9.02 6.38 15.87
C GLN A 99 -7.62 5.79 16.07
N VAL A 100 -6.89 5.52 14.98
CA VAL A 100 -5.54 4.93 15.04
C VAL A 100 -4.50 6.01 14.74
N LYS A 101 -3.82 6.50 15.78
CA LYS A 101 -2.67 7.41 15.64
C LYS A 101 -1.41 6.62 15.26
N ALA A 102 -0.50 7.25 14.50
CA ALA A 102 0.79 6.68 14.10
C ALA A 102 1.57 6.03 15.27
N LYS A 103 1.60 6.71 16.42
CA LYS A 103 2.28 6.28 17.65
C LYS A 103 1.81 4.91 18.15
N HIS A 104 0.58 4.52 17.87
CA HIS A 104 0.03 3.24 18.31
C HIS A 104 0.40 2.11 17.36
N VAL A 105 0.87 2.37 16.14
CA VAL A 105 1.12 1.35 15.13
C VAL A 105 2.49 0.70 15.38
N THR A 106 2.57 -0.33 16.23
CA THR A 106 3.84 -1.01 16.58
C THR A 106 4.12 -2.27 15.77
N PHE A 107 3.16 -2.72 14.96
CA PHE A 107 3.26 -3.98 14.21
C PHE A 107 4.46 -4.00 13.25
N HIS A 108 4.72 -2.89 12.57
CA HIS A 108 5.82 -2.77 11.63
C HIS A 108 7.19 -3.01 12.30
N ARG A 109 7.39 -2.49 13.52
CA ARG A 109 8.63 -2.73 14.30
C ARG A 109 8.82 -4.19 14.65
N LYS A 110 7.75 -4.88 15.05
CA LYS A 110 7.79 -6.30 15.42
C LYS A 110 8.13 -7.23 14.26
N LYS A 111 7.79 -6.83 13.04
CA LYS A 111 7.99 -7.61 11.81
C LYS A 111 9.04 -7.02 10.86
N ASN A 112 9.78 -6.01 11.33
CA ASN A 112 10.77 -5.27 10.53
C ASN A 112 10.24 -4.77 9.17
N LEU A 113 9.00 -4.27 9.17
CA LEU A 113 8.33 -3.72 7.98
C LEU A 113 8.50 -2.21 7.93
N GLN A 114 8.49 -1.65 6.72
CA GLN A 114 8.42 -0.21 6.54
C GLN A 114 6.98 0.28 6.74
N TYR A 115 6.81 1.36 7.50
CA TYR A 115 5.51 2.01 7.71
C TYR A 115 5.46 3.37 7.04
N PHE A 116 4.37 3.65 6.32
CA PHE A 116 4.07 4.96 5.75
C PHE A 116 2.66 5.42 6.10
N GLU A 117 2.52 6.72 6.33
CA GLU A 117 1.24 7.39 6.46
C GLU A 117 0.89 8.04 5.12
N ILE A 118 -0.25 7.65 4.57
CA ILE A 118 -0.72 8.07 3.25
C ILE A 118 -2.16 8.58 3.34
N SER A 119 -2.56 9.40 2.38
CA SER A 119 -3.97 9.64 2.10
C SER A 119 -4.21 9.41 0.62
N ALA A 120 -5.05 8.43 0.30
CA ALA A 120 -5.52 8.21 -1.06
C ALA A 120 -6.38 9.38 -1.57
N LYS A 121 -7.04 10.12 -0.67
CA LYS A 121 -7.95 11.22 -1.03
C LYS A 121 -7.19 12.48 -1.47
N SER A 122 -6.09 12.78 -0.80
CA SER A 122 -5.27 13.95 -1.09
C SER A 122 -3.95 13.61 -1.80
N ASN A 123 -3.80 12.37 -2.27
CA ASN A 123 -2.55 11.81 -2.81
C ASN A 123 -1.31 12.02 -1.91
N TYR A 124 -1.51 12.23 -0.60
CA TYR A 124 -0.41 12.50 0.31
C TYR A 124 0.47 11.26 0.50
N ASN A 125 1.79 11.41 0.29
CA ASN A 125 2.80 10.36 0.40
C ASN A 125 2.51 9.10 -0.43
N TYR A 126 1.66 9.21 -1.46
CA TYR A 126 1.24 8.06 -2.25
C TYR A 126 2.44 7.38 -2.93
N GLU A 127 3.46 8.14 -3.35
CA GLU A 127 4.62 7.55 -4.01
C GLU A 127 5.59 6.77 -3.09
N LYS A 128 5.60 7.07 -1.78
CA LYS A 128 6.62 6.52 -0.86
C LYS A 128 6.60 4.99 -0.74
N PRO A 129 5.44 4.33 -0.59
CA PRO A 129 5.35 2.87 -0.59
C PRO A 129 5.91 2.25 -1.88
N PHE A 130 5.51 2.77 -3.04
CA PHE A 130 5.95 2.25 -4.34
C PHE A 130 7.43 2.45 -4.56
N LEU A 131 7.98 3.60 -4.18
CA LEU A 131 9.41 3.87 -4.26
C LEU A 131 10.21 2.92 -3.39
N TYR A 132 9.78 2.66 -2.15
CA TYR A 132 10.44 1.70 -1.28
C TYR A 132 10.42 0.28 -1.87
N LEU A 133 9.27 -0.15 -2.39
CA LEU A 133 9.14 -1.45 -3.02
C LEU A 133 10.00 -1.55 -4.29
N ALA A 134 10.00 -0.54 -5.15
CA ALA A 134 10.83 -0.48 -6.34
C ALA A 134 12.32 -0.61 -6.00
N ARG A 135 12.80 0.10 -4.98
CA ARG A 135 14.19 -0.02 -4.49
C ARG A 135 14.52 -1.44 -4.03
N LYS A 136 13.61 -2.10 -3.31
CA LYS A 136 13.80 -3.47 -2.82
C LYS A 136 13.77 -4.50 -3.94
N LEU A 137 12.90 -4.32 -4.94
CA LEU A 137 12.76 -5.24 -6.08
C LEU A 137 13.92 -5.12 -7.07
N VAL A 138 14.32 -3.89 -7.38
CA VAL A 138 15.42 -3.61 -8.31
C VAL A 138 16.78 -3.81 -7.65
N GLY A 139 16.85 -3.75 -6.31
CA GLY A 139 18.09 -3.87 -5.55
C GLY A 139 18.96 -2.61 -5.56
N VAL A 140 18.39 -1.47 -5.95
CA VAL A 140 19.11 -0.18 -6.07
C VAL A 140 18.56 0.83 -5.08
N THR A 141 19.41 1.36 -4.21
CA THR A 141 19.03 2.33 -3.16
C THR A 141 18.81 3.74 -3.71
N ASP A 142 19.52 4.10 -4.78
CA ASP A 142 19.50 5.44 -5.39
C ASP A 142 18.41 5.60 -6.44
N LEU A 143 17.50 4.63 -6.54
CA LEU A 143 16.33 4.73 -7.39
C LEU A 143 15.45 5.89 -6.90
N LYS A 144 15.08 6.77 -7.82
CA LYS A 144 14.20 7.93 -7.59
C LYS A 144 13.14 7.99 -8.68
N LEU A 145 11.96 8.45 -8.31
CA LEU A 145 10.92 8.80 -9.28
C LEU A 145 11.29 10.14 -9.91
N VAL A 146 11.33 10.18 -11.24
CA VAL A 146 11.71 11.37 -12.02
C VAL A 146 10.47 12.20 -12.35
N GLU A 147 9.32 11.54 -12.45
CA GLU A 147 8.04 12.17 -12.75
C GLU A 147 7.03 11.80 -11.67
N GLN A 148 6.09 12.71 -11.39
CA GLN A 148 4.92 12.36 -10.62
C GLN A 148 4.04 11.45 -11.48
N PRO A 149 3.58 10.30 -10.95
CA PRO A 149 2.64 9.46 -11.67
C PRO A 149 1.39 10.28 -12.01
N ALA A 150 0.81 10.06 -13.19
CA ALA A 150 -0.43 10.71 -13.61
C ALA A 150 -1.59 10.21 -12.72
N LEU A 151 -1.73 10.82 -11.55
CA LEU A 151 -2.80 10.54 -10.59
C LEU A 151 -4.07 11.30 -10.99
N ALA A 152 -5.21 10.75 -10.61
CA ALA A 152 -6.48 11.45 -10.73
C ALA A 152 -6.39 12.81 -9.99
N PRO A 153 -7.13 13.85 -10.46
CA PRO A 153 -7.15 15.16 -9.83
C PRO A 153 -7.45 15.06 -8.33
N LEU A 154 -6.75 15.86 -7.52
CA LEU A 154 -6.93 15.90 -6.07
C LEU A 154 -8.38 16.26 -5.71
N GLU A 155 -9.03 15.44 -4.90
CA GLU A 155 -10.38 15.77 -4.39
C GLU A 155 -10.33 16.81 -3.26
N VAL A 156 -9.22 16.92 -2.52
CA VAL A 156 -9.05 17.84 -1.38
C VAL A 156 -7.60 18.29 -1.21
N GLN A 157 -7.37 19.60 -0.95
CA GLN A 157 -6.06 20.13 -0.57
C GLN A 157 -5.71 19.76 0.87
N PHE A 158 -4.50 19.23 1.08
CA PHE A 158 -4.05 18.76 2.40
C PHE A 158 -3.30 19.88 3.14
N ASP A 159 -3.95 20.51 4.12
CA ASP A 159 -3.31 21.55 4.93
C ASP A 159 -2.40 20.93 6.01
N MET A 160 -1.09 21.01 5.79
CA MET A 160 -0.06 20.52 6.72
C MET A 160 0.06 21.35 8.02
N VAL A 161 -0.63 22.48 8.14
CA VAL A 161 -0.36 23.50 9.17
C VAL A 161 -0.83 23.12 10.57
N GLU A 162 -1.81 22.22 10.72
CA GLU A 162 -2.51 22.05 12.00
C GLU A 162 -2.06 20.84 12.84
N GLN A 163 -1.12 20.01 12.35
CA GLN A 163 -0.68 18.80 13.07
C GLN A 163 0.46 19.01 14.10
N LYS A 164 0.83 20.27 14.38
CA LYS A 164 1.89 20.63 15.33
C LYS A 164 1.41 21.16 16.69
N LYS A 165 0.16 20.91 17.08
CA LYS A 165 -0.34 21.26 18.42
C LYS A 165 -0.53 20.04 19.32
#